data_AF-A0A2V7TPY3-F1
#
_entry.id   AF-A0A2V7TPY3-F1
#
_cell.length_a   1.000
_cell.length_b   1.000
_cell.length_c   1.000
_cell.angle_alpha   90.00
_cell.angle_beta   90.00
_cell.angle_gamma   90.00
#
_symmetry.space_group_name_H-M   'P 1'
#
loop_
_entity.id
_entity.type
_entity.pdbx_description
1 polymer ?
#
loop_
_entity_poly.entity_id
_entity_poly.type
_entity_poly.pdbx_seq_one_letter_code
_entity_poly.pdbx_strand_id
1 'polypeptide(L)' 'MAGTLWFYVKDDKRLGPVDFEQLVGLLLGGQLPQGALVWHQGLREWSPADRIPEIAEQLPPPLPPGKSP' A
#
# COMPACT_ATOMS: atom_id res chain seq x y z
N MET A 1 -2.66 -4.42 21.30
CA MET A 1 -2.96 -5.52 20.37
C MET A 1 -1.86 -5.53 19.34
N ALA A 2 -1.18 -6.66 19.12
CA ALA A 2 -0.10 -6.73 18.13
C ALA A 2 -0.74 -6.77 16.74
N GLY A 3 -0.71 -5.64 16.02
CA GLY A 3 -1.15 -5.56 14.63
C GLY A 3 -0.16 -6.25 13.68
N THR A 4 -0.64 -6.67 12.52
CA THR A 4 0.21 -7.18 11.43
C THR A 4 1.26 -6.14 11.06
N LEU A 5 2.53 -6.56 11.03
CA LEU A 5 3.65 -5.71 10.63
C LEU A 5 3.87 -5.78 9.12
N TRP A 6 3.89 -4.62 8.50
CA TRP A 6 3.99 -4.42 7.05
C TRP A 6 5.34 -3.85 6.64
N PHE A 7 5.82 -4.31 5.50
CA PHE A 7 6.98 -3.77 4.82
C PHE A 7 6.57 -3.28 3.45
N TYR A 8 7.31 -2.32 2.91
CA TYR A 8 7.04 -1.74 1.60
C TYR A 8 8.34 -1.41 0.86
N VAL A 9 8.25 -1.29 -0.46
CA VAL A 9 9.36 -0.85 -1.31
C VAL A 9 9.18 0.61 -1.69
N LYS A 10 10.21 1.42 -1.43
CA LYS A 10 10.31 2.81 -1.86
C LYS A 10 11.73 3.07 -2.34
N ASP A 11 11.88 3.70 -3.50
CA ASP A 11 13.20 4.00 -4.11
C ASP A 11 14.12 2.75 -4.16
N ASP A 12 13.56 1.62 -4.61
CA ASP A 12 14.20 0.29 -4.67
C ASP A 12 14.72 -0.26 -3.34
N LYS A 13 14.32 0.33 -2.22
CA LYS A 13 14.68 -0.11 -0.87
C LYS A 13 13.47 -0.65 -0.14
N ARG A 14 13.69 -1.77 0.56
CA ARG A 14 12.73 -2.31 1.51
C ARG A 14 12.77 -1.50 2.81
N LEU A 15 11.62 -0.95 3.19
CA LEU A 15 11.41 -0.19 4.43
C LEU A 15 10.35 -0.88 5.30
N GLY A 16 10.36 -0.56 6.60
CA GLY A 16 9.51 -1.16 7.63
C GLY A 16 10.29 -1.91 8.72
N PRO A 17 9.60 -2.64 9.63
CA PRO A 17 8.14 -2.81 9.64
C PRO A 17 7.39 -1.55 10.10
N VAL A 18 6.24 -1.30 9.50
CA VAL A 18 5.23 -0.31 9.94
C VAL A 18 3.93 -1.05 10.25
N ASP A 19 3.03 -0.42 11.00
CA ASP A 19 1.68 -0.98 11.15
C ASP A 19 0.81 -0.68 9.90
N PHE A 20 -0.39 -1.27 9.86
CA PHE A 20 -1.32 -1.12 8.74
C PHE A 20 -1.77 0.34 8.54
N GLU A 21 -2.06 1.08 9.61
CA GLU A 21 -2.52 2.46 9.51
C GLU A 21 -1.42 3.38 8.97
N GLN A 22 -0.17 3.16 9.40
CA GLN A 22 1.01 3.85 8.88
C GLN A 22 1.20 3.56 7.40
N LEU A 23 1.07 2.31 6.96
CA LEU A 23 1.16 1.95 5.54
C LEU A 23 0.10 2.67 4.70
N VAL A 24 -1.16 2.63 5.14
CA VAL A 24 -2.27 3.32 4.48
C VAL A 24 -2.03 4.82 4.45
N GLY A 25 -1.57 5.41 5.55
CA GLY A 25 -1.24 6.83 5.63
C GLY A 25 -0.15 7.26 4.62
N LEU A 26 0.85 6.41 4.38
CA LEU A 26 1.87 6.67 3.37
C LEU A 26 1.30 6.62 1.93
N LEU A 27 0.38 5.70 1.66
CA LEU A 27 -0.29 5.58 0.36
C LEU A 27 -1.25 6.76 0.11
N LEU A 28 -2.08 7.11 1.09
CA LEU A 28 -3.01 8.24 1.02
C LEU A 28 -2.27 9.58 0.96
N GLY A 29 -1.15 9.69 1.66
CA GLY A 29 -0.29 10.88 1.64
C GLY A 29 0.53 11.04 0.36
N GLY A 30 0.44 10.10 -0.59
CA GLY A 30 1.21 10.13 -1.85
C GLY A 30 2.71 9.89 -1.66
N GLN A 31 3.15 9.45 -0.48
CA GLN A 31 4.54 9.08 -0.22
C GLN A 31 4.90 7.72 -0.82
N LEU A 32 3.89 6.87 -1.03
CA LEU A 32 3.94 5.61 -1.76
C LEU A 32 2.87 5.62 -2.86
N PRO A 33 3.19 5.18 -4.08
CA PRO A 33 2.17 4.95 -5.10
C PRO A 33 1.25 3.80 -4.68
N GLN A 34 -0.02 3.82 -5.12
CA GLN A 34 -0.99 2.75 -4.84
C GLN A 34 -0.51 1.36 -5.34
N GLY A 35 0.27 1.33 -6.43
CA GLY A 35 0.89 0.09 -6.94
C GLY A 35 2.20 -0.29 -6.26
N ALA A 36 2.59 0.35 -5.16
CA ALA A 36 3.82 0.01 -4.44
C ALA A 36 3.80 -1.44 -3.95
N LEU A 37 4.94 -2.11 -4.04
CA LEU A 37 5.08 -3.46 -3.52
C LEU A 37 5.11 -3.43 -2.00
N VAL A 38 4.21 -4.18 -1.39
CA VAL A 38 4.08 -4.34 0.06
C VAL A 38 4.09 -5.82 0.43
N TRP A 39 4.49 -6.11 1.65
CA TRP A 39 4.54 -7.47 2.17
C TRP A 39 4.32 -7.49 3.68
N HIS A 40 3.66 -8.52 4.17
CA HIS A 40 3.59 -8.85 5.59
C HIS A 40 3.70 -10.36 5.77
N GLN A 41 3.88 -10.81 7.01
CA GLN A 41 4.09 -12.22 7.34
C GLN A 41 2.98 -13.17 6.83
N GLY A 42 1.78 -12.68 6.53
CA GLY A 42 0.68 -13.47 5.99
C GLY A 42 0.71 -13.65 4.46
N LEU A 43 1.56 -12.90 3.74
CA LEU A 43 1.68 -13.01 2.30
C LEU A 43 2.79 -13.96 1.89
N ARG A 44 2.53 -14.69 0.81
CA ARG A 44 3.53 -15.56 0.19
C ARG A 44 4.67 -14.77 -0.46
N GLU A 45 4.34 -13.62 -1.04
CA GLU A 45 5.27 -12.80 -1.82
C GLU A 45 4.87 -11.32 -1.79
N TRP A 46 5.81 -10.45 -2.17
CA TRP A 46 5.56 -9.02 -2.33
C TRP A 46 4.44 -8.80 -3.32
N SER A 47 3.43 -8.06 -2.89
CA SER A 47 2.23 -7.83 -3.68
C SER A 47 1.98 -6.32 -3.81
N PRO A 48 1.52 -5.82 -4.97
CA PRO A 48 1.10 -4.43 -5.10
C PRO A 48 0.00 -4.09 -4.08
N ALA A 49 0.10 -2.93 -3.43
CA ALA A 49 -0.82 -2.54 -2.37
C ALA A 49 -2.27 -2.44 -2.87
N ASP A 50 -2.49 -1.94 -4.08
CA ASP A 50 -3.78 -1.88 -4.76
C ASP A 50 -4.42 -3.25 -5.09
N ARG A 51 -3.63 -4.34 -5.06
CA ARG A 51 -4.12 -5.72 -5.26
C ARG A 51 -4.49 -6.42 -3.97
N ILE A 52 -4.16 -5.84 -2.82
CA ILE A 52 -4.51 -6.40 -1.53
C ILE A 52 -5.86 -5.79 -1.12
N PRO A 53 -6.93 -6.60 -1.00
CA PRO A 53 -8.28 -6.09 -0.73
C PRO A 53 -8.35 -5.18 0.50
N GLU A 54 -7.68 -5.56 1.59
CA GLU A 54 -7.71 -4.79 2.84
C GLU A 54 -7.10 -3.39 2.68
N ILE A 55 -6.10 -3.21 1.81
CA ILE A 55 -5.53 -1.90 1.49
C ILE A 55 -6.40 -1.17 0.48
N ALA A 56 -6.84 -1.86 -0.58
CA ALA A 56 -7.66 -1.27 -1.64
C ALA A 56 -8.96 -0.65 -1.11
N GLU A 57 -9.55 -1.24 -0.06
CA GLU A 57 -10.73 -0.70 0.64
C GLU A 57 -10.47 0.65 1.35
N GLN A 58 -9.22 0.93 1.72
CA GLN A 58 -8.83 2.19 2.39
C GLN A 58 -8.41 3.27 1.40
N LEU A 59 -8.08 2.89 0.16
CA LEU A 59 -7.66 3.81 -0.87
C LEU A 59 -8.87 4.46 -1.54
N PRO A 60 -8.79 5.75 -1.91
CA PRO A 60 -9.82 6.35 -2.73
C PRO A 60 -9.93 5.58 -4.06
N PRO A 61 -11.13 5.45 -4.62
CA PRO A 61 -11.30 4.80 -5.91
C PRO A 61 -10.40 5.49 -6.94
N PRO A 62 -9.78 4.74 -7.88
CA PRO A 62 -8.97 5.33 -8.91
C PRO A 62 -9.82 6.36 -9.64
N LEU A 63 -9.33 7.61 -9.72
CA LEU A 63 -10.03 8.67 -10.44
C LEU A 63 -10.37 8.12 -11.84
N PRO A 64 -11.64 8.17 -12.26
CA PRO A 64 -11.99 7.73 -13.59
C PRO A 64 -11.09 8.47 -14.58
N PRO A 65 -10.56 7.80 -15.62
CA PRO A 65 -9.74 8.47 -16.62
C PRO A 65 -10.58 9.62 -17.18
N GLY A 66 -10.16 10.85 -16.87
CA GLY A 66 -10.87 12.04 -17.30
C GLY A 66 -10.99 11.97 -18.82
N LYS A 67 -12.22 11.95 -19.33
CA LYS A 67 -12.44 12.38 -20.71
C LYS A 67 -11.97 13.84 -20.76
N SER A 68 -10.77 14.06 -21.28
CA SER A 68 -10.39 15.39 -21.76
C SER A 68 -11.46 15.83 -22.76
N PRO A 69 -12.07 17.01 -22.58
CA PRO A 69 -13.03 17.56 -23.55
C PRO A 69 -12.36 17.89 -24.89
#